data_AF-A0A9E5K751-F1
#
_entry.id   AF-A0A9E5K751-F1
#
_cell.length_a   1.000
_cell.length_b   1.000
_cell.length_c   1.000
_cell.angle_alpha   90.00
_cell.angle_beta   90.00
_cell.angle_gamma   90.00
#
_symmetry.space_group_name_H-M   'P 1'
#
loop_
_entity.id
_entity.type
_entity.pdbx_description
1 polymer ?
#
loop_
_entity_poly.entity_id
_entity_poly.type
_entity_poly.pdbx_seq_one_letter_code
_entity_poly.pdbx_strand_id
1 'polypeptide(L)'
;MEDLAQLILFKLCKKHGRALVRLTKEQVAFLKSLPWRGNIRELHNTLERALIFSMEGEPLQLDYQPSLSVGNQPKGGIQVGGPHTLEEIERAHIEATLARLESIEDVSHALGINPSTLWRKRKTYEEQPQAGVFPRPMQKSESRPRSDETMH
;
A
#
# COMPACT_ATOMS: atom_id res chain seq x y z
N MET A 1 -2.16 -12.41 -14.43
CA MET A 1 -0.95 -12.19 -13.59
C MET A 1 0.31 -12.57 -14.35
N GLU A 2 0.36 -13.76 -14.95
CA GLU A 2 1.49 -14.22 -15.76
C GLU A 2 1.85 -13.26 -16.91
N ASP A 3 0.87 -12.85 -17.72
CA ASP A 3 1.09 -11.89 -18.81
C ASP A 3 1.63 -10.53 -18.32
N LEU A 4 1.12 -10.07 -17.18
CA LEU A 4 1.56 -8.82 -16.56
C LEU A 4 3.01 -8.94 -16.06
N ALA A 5 3.35 -10.02 -15.37
CA ALA A 5 4.71 -10.28 -14.91
C ALA A 5 5.70 -10.39 -16.09
N GLN A 6 5.28 -11.07 -17.16
CA GLN A 6 6.08 -11.20 -18.38
C GLN A 6 6.27 -9.86 -19.12
N LEU A 7 5.23 -9.01 -19.15
CA LEU A 7 5.32 -7.66 -19.71
C LEU A 7 6.26 -6.76 -18.91
N ILE A 8 6.20 -6.84 -17.58
CA ILE A 8 7.10 -6.10 -16.68
C ILE A 8 8.54 -6.55 -16.90
N LEU A 9 8.80 -7.86 -16.91
CA LEU A 9 10.13 -8.42 -17.19
C LEU A 9 10.66 -7.99 -18.56
N PHE A 10 9.82 -8.00 -19.59
CA PHE A 10 10.22 -7.52 -20.92
C PHE A 10 10.73 -6.07 -20.89
N LYS A 11 10.01 -5.18 -20.19
CA LYS A 11 10.42 -3.78 -20.02
C LYS A 11 11.72 -3.66 -19.21
N LEU A 12 11.87 -4.46 -18.16
CA LEU A 12 13.07 -4.46 -17.31
C LEU A 12 14.31 -4.99 -18.05
N CYS A 13 14.21 -6.11 -18.77
CA CYS A 13 15.28 -6.63 -19.61
C CYS A 13 15.74 -5.58 -20.62
N LYS A 14 14.80 -4.91 -21.30
CA LYS A 14 15.12 -3.81 -22.24
C LYS A 14 15.81 -2.64 -21.56
N LYS A 15 15.35 -2.24 -20.37
CA LYS A 15 15.95 -1.15 -19.57
C LYS A 15 17.37 -1.46 -19.11
N HIS A 16 17.64 -2.71 -18.74
CA HIS A 16 18.94 -3.16 -18.23
C HIS A 16 19.86 -3.76 -19.30
N GLY A 17 19.45 -3.76 -20.57
CA GLY A 17 20.24 -4.32 -21.68
C GLY A 17 20.46 -5.83 -21.59
N ARG A 18 19.55 -6.57 -20.95
CA ARG A 18 19.66 -8.02 -20.75
C ARG A 18 18.82 -8.80 -21.74
N ALA A 19 19.23 -10.04 -22.02
CA ALA A 19 18.41 -10.99 -22.76
C ALA A 19 17.03 -11.18 -22.10
N LEU A 20 16.02 -11.50 -22.91
CA LEU A 20 14.65 -11.67 -22.43
C LEU A 20 14.55 -12.91 -21.56
N VAL A 21 14.13 -12.72 -20.30
CA VAL A 21 13.90 -13.83 -19.37
C VAL A 21 12.43 -14.23 -19.38
N ARG A 22 12.19 -15.53 -19.41
CA ARG A 22 10.87 -16.15 -19.28
C ARG A 22 10.72 -16.72 -17.88
N LEU A 23 9.53 -16.54 -17.29
CA LEU A 23 9.22 -17.19 -16.01
C LEU A 23 8.86 -18.66 -16.24
N THR A 24 9.33 -19.54 -15.35
CA THR A 24 8.89 -20.93 -15.31
C THR A 24 7.49 -21.05 -14.72
N LYS A 25 6.85 -22.20 -14.90
CA LYS A 25 5.53 -22.47 -14.32
C LYS A 25 5.57 -22.40 -12.79
N GLU A 26 6.65 -22.88 -12.15
CA GLU A 26 6.80 -22.80 -10.69
C GLU A 26 6.93 -21.35 -10.23
N GLN A 27 7.72 -20.53 -10.94
CA GLN A 27 7.89 -19.11 -10.62
C GLN A 27 6.58 -18.34 -10.76
N VAL A 28 5.78 -18.62 -11.79
CA VAL A 28 4.45 -18.03 -11.95
C VAL A 28 3.51 -18.45 -10.83
N ALA A 29 3.52 -19.73 -10.44
CA ALA A 29 2.71 -20.24 -9.34
C ALA A 29 3.11 -19.58 -8.00
N PHE A 30 4.42 -19.41 -7.77
CA PHE A 30 4.95 -18.69 -6.63
C PHE A 30 4.49 -17.22 -6.62
N LEU A 31 4.63 -16.50 -7.73
CA LEU A 31 4.13 -15.12 -7.80
C LEU A 31 2.62 -15.03 -7.56
N LYS A 32 1.84 -16.02 -7.98
CA LYS A 32 0.39 -16.08 -7.74
C LYS A 32 0.01 -16.34 -6.28
N SER A 33 0.86 -17.00 -5.49
CA SER A 33 0.56 -17.33 -4.10
C SER A 33 0.88 -16.18 -3.12
N LEU A 34 1.60 -15.16 -3.58
CA LEU A 34 2.06 -14.05 -2.73
C LEU A 34 0.97 -12.99 -2.52
N PRO A 35 0.83 -12.44 -1.30
CA PRO A 35 -0.11 -11.38 -1.01
C PRO A 35 0.48 -10.04 -1.44
N TRP A 36 0.28 -9.64 -2.68
CA TRP A 36 0.73 -8.34 -3.21
C TRP A 36 -0.06 -7.17 -2.61
N ARG A 37 0.28 -6.75 -1.37
CA ARG A 37 -0.49 -5.77 -0.58
C ARG A 37 -0.40 -4.35 -1.18
N GLY A 38 0.68 -4.06 -1.92
CA GLY A 38 0.98 -2.79 -2.60
C GLY A 38 0.76 -2.79 -4.12
N ASN A 39 -0.03 -3.75 -4.66
CA ASN A 39 -0.31 -3.92 -6.10
C ASN A 39 0.95 -4.09 -6.98
N ILE A 40 0.86 -3.70 -8.26
CA ILE A 40 1.83 -3.91 -9.36
C ILE A 40 3.25 -3.43 -9.01
N ARG A 41 3.40 -2.46 -8.10
CA ARG A 41 4.71 -1.92 -7.69
C ARG A 41 5.55 -2.96 -6.93
N GLU A 42 4.92 -3.76 -6.07
CA GLU A 42 5.63 -4.83 -5.37
C GLU A 42 6.09 -5.91 -6.35
N LEU A 43 5.20 -6.33 -7.26
CA LEU A 43 5.55 -7.26 -8.33
C LEU A 43 6.71 -6.72 -9.19
N HIS A 44 6.67 -5.45 -9.56
CA HIS A 44 7.74 -4.79 -10.30
C HIS A 44 9.06 -4.83 -9.54
N ASN A 45 9.07 -4.42 -8.27
CA ASN A 45 10.28 -4.39 -7.44
C ASN A 45 10.87 -5.79 -7.23
N THR A 46 10.02 -6.80 -7.01
CA THR A 46 10.46 -8.20 -6.89
C THR A 46 11.12 -8.67 -8.20
N LEU A 47 10.51 -8.40 -9.35
CA LEU A 47 11.05 -8.80 -10.65
C LEU A 47 12.32 -8.02 -11.01
N GLU A 48 12.39 -6.72 -10.72
CA GLU A 48 13.56 -5.87 -10.96
C GLU A 48 14.74 -6.30 -10.09
N ARG A 49 14.50 -6.57 -8.80
CA ARG A 49 15.55 -7.11 -7.91
C ARG A 49 16.04 -8.46 -8.38
N ALA A 50 15.12 -9.39 -8.67
CA ALA A 50 15.49 -10.71 -9.18
C ALA A 50 16.36 -10.60 -10.44
N LEU A 51 16.02 -9.66 -11.34
CA LEU A 51 16.80 -9.41 -12.54
C LEU A 51 18.15 -8.74 -12.26
N ILE A 52 18.26 -7.85 -11.27
CA ILE A 52 19.54 -7.21 -10.90
C ILE A 52 20.51 -8.23 -10.29
N PHE A 53 19.99 -9.13 -9.45
CA PHE A 53 20.81 -10.12 -8.74
C PHE A 53 21.08 -11.40 -9.54
N SER A 54 20.37 -11.65 -10.64
CA SER A 54 20.62 -12.84 -11.46
C SER A 54 21.83 -12.68 -12.38
N MET A 55 22.58 -13.75 -12.58
CA MET A 55 23.58 -13.84 -13.66
C MET A 55 22.89 -14.13 -14.99
N GLU A 56 23.54 -13.76 -16.10
CA GLU A 56 22.96 -13.98 -17.42
C GLU A 56 23.00 -15.48 -17.75
N GLY A 57 21.87 -16.05 -18.15
CA GLY A 57 21.72 -17.50 -18.37
C GLY A 57 21.26 -18.29 -17.15
N GLU A 58 21.20 -17.70 -15.96
CA GLU A 58 20.69 -18.34 -14.75
C GLU A 58 19.19 -18.10 -14.54
N PRO A 59 18.45 -19.06 -13.93
CA PRO A 59 17.07 -18.85 -13.54
C PRO A 59 16.91 -17.67 -12.57
N LEU A 60 15.85 -16.88 -12.75
CA LEU A 60 15.53 -15.81 -11.80
C LEU A 60 15.24 -16.39 -10.41
N GLN A 61 16.02 -15.98 -9.43
CA GLN A 61 15.69 -16.24 -8.03
C GLN A 61 14.70 -15.18 -7.57
N LEU A 62 13.42 -15.58 -7.47
CA LEU A 62 12.35 -14.74 -6.97
C LEU A 62 12.36 -14.77 -5.45
N ASP A 63 12.85 -13.70 -4.83
CA ASP A 63 12.73 -13.48 -3.40
C ASP A 63 11.63 -12.45 -3.13
N TYR A 64 10.54 -12.90 -2.50
CA TYR A 64 9.50 -11.99 -2.03
C TYR A 64 9.93 -11.40 -0.69
N GLN A 65 10.59 -10.27 -0.78
CA GLN A 65 10.72 -9.38 0.35
C GLN A 65 9.60 -8.36 0.23
N PRO A 66 8.59 -8.38 1.13
CA PRO A 66 7.66 -7.27 1.21
C PRO A 66 8.52 -6.03 1.40
N SER A 67 8.52 -5.13 0.42
CA SER A 67 9.35 -3.96 0.52
C SER A 67 9.01 -3.29 1.86
N LEU A 68 10.03 -2.96 2.64
CA LEU A 68 9.95 -1.88 3.62
C LEU A 68 9.80 -0.55 2.86
N SER A 69 8.87 -0.50 1.91
CA SER A 69 8.25 0.74 1.52
C SER A 69 7.73 1.32 2.84
N VAL A 70 7.95 2.61 3.04
CA VAL A 70 7.33 3.47 4.04
C VAL A 70 5.80 3.35 3.89
N GLY A 71 5.26 2.23 4.38
CA GLY A 71 4.15 1.52 3.73
C GLY A 71 3.95 0.10 4.26
N ASN A 72 4.79 -0.37 5.19
CA ASN A 72 4.32 -1.24 6.28
C ASN A 72 3.33 -0.42 7.13
N GLN A 73 2.15 -0.14 6.56
CA GLN A 73 1.05 0.34 7.35
C GLN A 73 0.65 -0.83 8.25
N PRO A 74 0.75 -0.70 9.59
CA PRO A 74 0.00 -1.58 10.46
C PRO A 74 -1.45 -1.56 9.98
N LYS A 75 -2.16 -2.68 10.07
CA LYS A 75 -3.61 -2.72 9.77
C LYS A 75 -4.26 -1.54 10.52
N GLY A 76 -4.70 -0.49 9.80
CA GLY A 76 -5.13 0.79 10.38
C GLY A 76 -4.40 2.05 9.90
N GLY A 77 -3.43 1.93 9.00
CA GLY A 77 -2.68 3.06 8.46
C GLY A 77 -3.43 4.04 7.57
N ILE A 78 -3.27 5.33 7.81
CA ILE A 78 -3.96 6.39 7.06
C ILE A 78 -3.41 6.56 5.65
N GLN A 79 -4.32 6.58 4.67
CA GLN A 79 -4.04 6.85 3.26
C GLN A 79 -4.58 8.23 2.84
N VAL A 80 -3.75 9.04 2.19
CA VAL A 80 -4.19 10.31 1.57
C VAL A 80 -5.19 10.01 0.45
N GLY A 81 -6.37 10.63 0.51
CA GLY A 81 -7.50 10.34 -0.40
C GLY A 81 -8.32 9.09 -0.03
N GLY A 82 -7.98 8.42 1.09
CA GLY A 82 -8.77 7.36 1.68
C GLY A 82 -9.99 7.88 2.46
N PRO A 83 -10.86 6.99 2.97
CA PRO A 83 -12.05 7.35 3.74
C PRO A 83 -11.68 7.73 5.19
N HIS A 84 -10.81 8.73 5.35
CA HIS A 84 -10.38 9.26 6.63
C HIS A 84 -10.75 10.73 6.73
N THR A 85 -11.12 11.15 7.92
CA THR A 85 -11.31 12.56 8.24
C THR A 85 -9.96 13.29 8.24
N LEU A 86 -10.00 14.61 8.06
CA LEU A 86 -8.79 15.44 8.16
C LEU A 86 -8.15 15.36 9.55
N GLU A 87 -8.96 15.21 10.60
CA GLU A 87 -8.48 15.08 11.97
C GLU A 87 -7.71 13.77 12.19
N GLU A 88 -8.22 12.66 11.67
CA GLU A 88 -7.49 11.38 11.70
C GLU A 88 -6.15 11.49 10.97
N ILE A 89 -6.16 12.08 9.76
CA ILE A 89 -4.95 12.30 8.96
C ILE A 89 -3.92 13.14 9.71
N GLU A 90 -4.37 14.27 10.27
CA GLU A 90 -3.51 15.19 11.01
C GLU A 90 -2.91 14.51 12.25
N ARG A 91 -3.72 13.78 13.02
CA ARG A 91 -3.26 13.03 14.19
C ARG A 91 -2.21 12.00 13.83
N ALA A 92 -2.48 11.16 12.82
CA ALA A 92 -1.53 10.14 12.37
C ALA A 92 -0.21 10.77 11.89
N HIS A 93 -0.28 11.94 11.25
CA HIS A 93 0.91 12.67 10.81
C HIS A 93 1.72 13.22 12.00
N ILE A 94 1.05 13.78 13.00
CA ILE A 94 1.68 14.27 14.24
C ILE A 94 2.36 13.13 15.00
N GLU A 95 1.65 12.02 15.24
CA GLU A 95 2.18 10.85 15.96
C GLU A 95 3.39 10.24 15.23
N ALA A 96 3.31 10.08 13.91
CA ALA A 96 4.41 9.55 13.12
C ALA A 96 5.65 10.46 13.11
N THR A 97 5.45 11.79 13.20
CA THR A 97 6.55 12.76 13.23
C THR A 97 7.19 12.80 14.63
N LEU A 98 6.39 12.77 15.69
CA LEU A 98 6.85 12.64 17.09
C LEU A 98 7.65 11.35 17.32
N ALA A 99 7.30 10.25 16.64
CA ALA A 99 8.04 8.99 16.75
C ALA A 99 9.42 9.03 16.07
N ARG A 100 9.67 10.00 15.18
CA ARG A 100 10.91 10.11 14.40
C ARG A 100 11.87 11.18 14.92
N LEU A 101 11.34 12.19 15.61
CA LEU A 101 12.07 13.37 16.06
C LEU A 101 11.97 13.50 17.58
N GLU A 102 13.08 13.85 18.23
CA GLU A 102 13.17 13.87 19.69
C GLU A 102 12.68 15.18 20.31
N SER A 103 12.76 16.30 19.58
CA SER A 103 12.35 17.63 20.07
C SER A 103 10.99 18.08 19.54
N ILE A 104 10.19 18.69 20.42
CA ILE A 104 8.93 19.35 20.07
C ILE A 104 9.15 20.49 19.06
N GLU A 105 10.28 21.17 19.12
CA GLU A 105 10.62 22.28 18.22
C GLU A 105 10.88 21.77 16.80
N ASP A 106 11.61 20.66 16.66
CA ASP A 106 11.87 20.02 15.37
C ASP A 106 10.60 19.48 14.74
N VAL A 107 9.72 18.87 15.56
CA VAL A 107 8.41 18.38 15.11
C VAL A 107 7.53 19.54 14.66
N SER A 108 7.51 20.63 15.42
CA SER A 108 6.74 21.84 15.08
C SER A 108 7.20 22.46 13.76
N HIS A 109 8.53 22.54 13.56
CA HIS A 109 9.11 23.05 12.33
C HIS A 109 8.82 22.14 11.13
N ALA A 110 8.96 20.81 11.30
CA ALA A 110 8.66 19.83 10.26
C ALA A 110 7.18 19.85 9.84
N LEU A 111 6.27 20.06 10.78
CA LEU A 111 4.82 20.14 10.55
C LEU A 111 4.35 21.54 10.11
N GLY A 112 5.19 22.56 10.23
CA GLY A 112 4.83 23.95 9.95
C GLY A 112 3.79 24.55 10.91
N ILE A 113 3.73 24.06 12.15
CA ILE A 113 2.78 24.53 13.18
C ILE A 113 3.52 25.12 14.39
N ASN A 114 2.83 25.98 15.15
CA ASN A 114 3.40 26.54 16.38
C ASN A 114 3.53 25.44 17.47
N PRO A 115 4.62 25.41 18.26
CA PRO A 115 4.79 24.47 19.38
C PRO A 115 3.61 24.41 20.36
N SER A 116 2.98 25.55 20.65
CA SER A 116 1.79 25.61 21.52
C SER A 116 0.58 24.88 20.92
N THR A 117 0.41 24.94 19.60
CA THR A 117 -0.63 24.22 18.85
C THR A 117 -0.38 22.72 18.85
N LEU A 118 0.87 22.31 18.65
CA LEU A 118 1.29 20.90 18.70
C LEU A 118 1.01 20.31 20.09
N TRP A 119 1.36 21.03 21.16
CA TRP A 119 1.14 20.60 22.54
C TRP A 119 -0.35 20.39 22.86
N ARG A 120 -1.19 21.35 22.45
CA ARG A 120 -2.64 21.26 22.63
C ARG A 120 -3.22 20.04 21.90
N LYS A 121 -2.85 19.84 20.62
CA LYS A 121 -3.33 18.72 19.81
C LYS A 121 -2.88 17.38 20.38
N ARG A 122 -1.62 17.26 20.80
CA ARG A 122 -1.09 16.05 21.46
C ARG A 122 -1.93 15.66 22.68
N LYS A 123 -2.20 16.63 23.56
CA LYS A 123 -2.99 16.39 24.76
C LYS A 123 -4.41 15.91 24.43
N THR A 124 -5.07 16.54 23.46
CA THR A 124 -6.41 16.12 23.00
C THR A 124 -6.41 14.69 22.45
N TYR A 125 -5.36 14.27 21.76
CA TYR A 125 -5.26 12.92 21.19
C TYR A 125 -4.92 11.84 22.23
N GLU A 126 -4.13 12.17 23.25
CA GLU A 126 -3.88 11.28 24.40
C GLU A 126 -5.19 10.98 25.17
N GLU A 127 -6.13 11.92 25.20
CA GLU A 127 -7.42 11.79 25.91
C GLU A 127 -8.51 11.05 25.10
N GLN A 128 -8.35 10.87 23.79
CA GLN A 128 -9.33 10.23 22.90
C GLN A 128 -8.71 9.04 22.14
N PRO A 129 -8.68 7.82 22.69
CA PRO A 129 -8.19 6.65 21.96
C PRO A 129 -9.11 6.30 20.77
N GLN A 130 -8.53 5.82 19.66
CA GLN A 130 -9.22 5.61 18.38
C GLN A 130 -10.51 4.79 18.54
N ALA A 131 -11.66 5.41 18.31
CA ALA A 131 -12.92 4.72 18.08
C ALA A 131 -12.85 4.05 16.70
N GLY A 132 -12.97 2.73 16.68
CA GLY A 132 -12.74 1.91 15.49
C GLY A 132 -13.56 2.31 14.27
N VAL A 133 -12.87 2.32 13.13
CA VAL A 133 -13.33 2.11 11.75
C VAL A 133 -14.86 2.10 11.60
N PHE A 134 -15.44 3.24 11.21
CA PHE A 134 -16.85 3.31 10.83
C PHE A 134 -17.15 2.32 9.67
N PRO A 135 -18.06 1.35 9.86
CA PRO A 135 -18.52 0.55 8.73
C PRO A 135 -19.29 1.45 7.76
N ARG A 136 -18.97 1.34 6.47
CA ARG A 136 -19.64 2.10 5.39
C ARG A 136 -21.16 1.94 5.50
N PRO A 137 -21.95 3.01 5.28
CA PRO A 137 -23.38 2.84 5.05
C PRO A 137 -23.57 2.00 3.78
N MET A 138 -24.25 0.86 3.93
CA MET A 138 -24.62 0.00 2.81
C MET A 138 -25.45 0.81 1.83
N GLN A 139 -24.96 0.98 0.60
CA GLN A 139 -25.80 1.47 -0.49
C GLN A 139 -26.90 0.42 -0.69
N LYS A 140 -28.15 0.79 -0.40
CA LYS A 140 -29.32 -0.02 -0.79
C LYS A 140 -29.26 -0.22 -2.29
N SER A 141 -28.92 -1.43 -2.73
CA SER A 141 -29.23 -1.89 -4.07
C SER A 141 -30.74 -1.98 -4.16
N GLU A 142 -31.35 -0.95 -4.73
CA GLU A 142 -32.77 -0.95 -5.08
C GLU A 142 -32.94 -1.89 -6.28
N SER A 143 -32.98 -3.18 -5.99
CA SER A 143 -33.33 -4.23 -6.94
C SER A 143 -34.80 -4.05 -7.29
N ARG A 144 -35.11 -3.50 -8.46
CA ARG A 144 -36.40 -3.72 -9.11
C ARG A 144 -36.46 -5.17 -9.58
N PRO A 145 -37.43 -5.99 -9.18
CA PRO A 145 -37.83 -7.11 -10.01
C PRO A 145 -38.86 -6.61 -11.03
N ARG A 146 -38.52 -6.86 -12.28
CA ARG A 146 -39.42 -6.88 -13.43
C ARG A 146 -40.20 -8.19 -13.36
N SER A 147 -41.45 -8.13 -13.81
CA SER A 147 -42.32 -9.26 -14.19
C SER A 147 -43.06 -9.96 -13.05
N ASP A 148 -44.37 -9.75 -13.01
CA ASP A 148 -45.28 -10.88 -12.90
C ASP A 148 -46.35 -10.76 -13.99
N GLU A 149 -46.27 -11.71 -14.91
CA GLU A 149 -47.22 -12.04 -15.94
C GLU A 149 -47.93 -13.29 -15.40
N THR A 150 -49.26 -13.28 -15.24
CA THR A 150 -50.20 -14.40 -15.48
C THR A 150 -51.43 -14.42 -14.56
N MET A 151 -52.61 -14.47 -15.20
CA MET A 151 -53.93 -15.01 -14.80
C MET A 151 -54.68 -14.44 -13.59
N HIS A 152 -55.76 -13.70 -13.85
CA HIS A 152 -57.12 -14.27 -13.89
C HIS A 152 -58.06 -13.36 -14.71
#